data_AF-A0A3D0RZL3-F1
#
_entry.id   AF-A0A3D0RZL3-F1
#
_cell.length_a   1.000
_cell.length_b   1.000
_cell.length_c   1.000
_cell.angle_alpha   90.00
_cell.angle_beta   90.00
_cell.angle_gamma   90.00
#
_symmetry.space_group_name_H-M   'P 1'
#
loop_
_entity.id
_entity.type
_entity.pdbx_description
1 polymer ?
#
loop_
_entity_poly.entity_id
_entity_poly.type
_entity_poly.pdbx_seq_one_letter_code
_entity_poly.pdbx_strand_id
1 'polypeptide(L)' 'LEGYGLTETTAALTVNQPEALKIGTVGRPLPGTSVRVAEDGELLFKGGQVFRGYWNNDAATAEVLEGDGWFHTG' A
#
# COMPACT_ATOMS: atom_id res chain seq x y z
N LEU A 1 -2.74 11.41 14.18
CA LEU A 1 -3.05 10.00 13.83
C LEU A 1 -1.93 9.51 12.95
N GLU A 2 -1.37 8.35 13.25
CA GLU A 2 -0.32 7.74 12.42
C GLU A 2 -0.96 7.01 11.24
N GLY A 3 -0.26 6.97 10.10
CA GLY A 3 -0.66 6.25 8.92
C GLY A 3 0.55 5.90 8.07
N TYR A 4 0.39 4.92 7.19
CA TYR A 4 1.44 4.44 6.30
C TYR A 4 0.99 4.52 4.85
N GLY A 5 1.89 4.96 3.97
CA GLY A 5 1.69 5.05 2.54
C GLY A 5 2.98 5.47 1.85
N LEU A 6 3.00 5.30 0.53
CA LEU A 6 4.07 5.72 -0.37
C LEU A 6 3.51 6.71 -1.40
N THR A 7 4.40 7.40 -2.12
CA THR A 7 4.01 8.28 -3.23
C THR A 7 3.17 7.52 -4.27
N GLU A 8 3.55 6.28 -4.54
CA GLU A 8 2.93 5.32 -5.44
C GLU A 8 1.55 4.85 -4.96
N THR A 9 1.14 5.21 -3.74
CA THR A 9 -0.17 4.86 -3.18
C THR A 9 -1.10 6.05 -3.04
N THR A 10 -0.74 7.18 -3.68
CA THR A 10 -1.44 8.48 -3.67
C THR A 10 -1.50 9.18 -2.31
N ALA A 11 -1.80 8.44 -1.25
CA ALA A 11 -1.92 8.89 0.12
C ALA A 11 -1.69 7.70 1.07
N ALA A 12 -2.35 7.66 2.22
CA ALA A 12 -2.24 6.55 3.16
C ALA A 12 -2.93 5.28 2.64
N LEU A 13 -2.27 4.13 2.82
CA LEU A 13 -2.83 2.78 2.70
C LEU A 13 -3.56 2.38 3.99
N THR A 14 -2.96 2.72 5.13
CA THR A 14 -3.48 2.44 6.48
C THR A 14 -3.46 3.71 7.33
N VAL A 15 -4.42 3.84 8.25
CA VAL A 15 -4.45 4.96 9.19
C VAL A 15 -5.06 4.56 10.52
N ASN A 16 -4.52 5.08 11.61
CA ASN A 16 -5.21 5.06 12.90
C ASN A 16 -6.40 6.01 12.84
N GLN A 17 -7.60 5.52 13.18
CA GLN A 17 -8.79 6.35 13.28
C GLN A 17 -9.04 6.70 14.75
N PRO A 18 -9.66 7.84 15.08
CA PRO A 18 -9.95 8.22 16.47
C PRO A 18 -10.65 7.11 17.27
N GLU A 19 -11.53 6.34 16.61
CA GLU A 19 -12.34 5.27 17.20
C GLU A 19 -11.57 3.94 17.35
N ALA A 20 -10.39 3.81 16.72
CA ALA A 20 -9.61 2.57 16.66
C ALA A 20 -8.11 2.81 16.84
N LEU A 21 -7.74 3.84 17.59
CA LEU A 21 -6.36 4.24 17.80
C LEU A 21 -5.59 3.21 18.64
N LYS A 22 -4.44 2.74 18.12
CA LYS A 22 -3.50 1.91 18.87
C LYS A 22 -2.08 2.46 18.72
N ILE A 23 -1.52 2.93 19.83
CA ILE A 23 -0.16 3.47 19.90
C ILE A 23 0.85 2.43 19.40
N GLY A 24 1.81 2.86 18.57
CA GLY A 24 2.84 2.00 17.99
C GLY A 24 2.36 1.20 16.78
N THR A 25 1.26 1.61 16.15
CA THR A 25 0.77 1.01 14.90
C THR A 25 0.43 2.11 13.91
N VAL A 26 0.41 1.78 12.62
CA VAL A 26 -0.03 2.68 11.54
C VAL A 26 -1.53 2.57 11.23
N GLY A 27 -2.26 1.84 12.07
CA GLY A 27 -3.70 1.62 11.96
C GLY A 27 -4.11 0.57 10.92
N ARG A 28 -5.38 0.62 10.53
CA ARG A 28 -6.02 -0.40 9.68
C ARG A 28 -6.06 0.05 8.21
N PRO A 29 -6.13 -0.88 7.24
CA PRO A 29 -6.34 -0.55 5.84
C PRO A 29 -7.57 0.35 5.64
N LEU A 30 -7.45 1.35 4.76
CA LEU A 30 -8.58 2.16 4.33
C LEU A 30 -9.61 1.32 3.55
N PRO A 31 -10.88 1.76 3.48
CA PRO A 31 -11.89 1.08 2.67
C PRO A 31 -11.44 0.90 1.21
N GLY A 32 -11.60 -0.33 0.68
CA GLY A 32 -11.15 -0.67 -0.67
C GLY A 32 -9.68 -1.07 -0.79
N THR A 33 -8.92 -1.05 0.32
CA THR A 33 -7.52 -1.49 0.37
C THR A 33 -7.41 -2.92 0.88
N SER A 34 -6.86 -3.81 0.06
CA SER A 34 -6.43 -5.14 0.46
C SER A 34 -4.95 -5.10 0.85
N VAL A 35 -4.60 -5.86 1.88
CA VAL A 35 -3.22 -6.05 2.34
C VAL A 35 -2.95 -7.54 2.51
N ARG A 36 -1.76 -7.99 2.13
CA ARG A 36 -1.23 -9.32 2.47
C ARG A 36 0.22 -9.19 2.91
N VAL A 37 0.70 -10.20 3.63
CA VAL A 37 2.10 -10.35 4.00
C VAL A 37 2.69 -11.44 3.12
N ALA A 38 3.76 -11.16 2.39
CA ALA A 38 4.49 -12.14 1.61
C ALA A 38 5.30 -13.10 2.50
N GLU A 39 5.87 -14.15 1.91
CA GLU A 39 6.61 -15.18 2.65
C GLU A 39 7.85 -14.63 3.36
N ASP A 40 8.45 -13.57 2.81
CA ASP A 40 9.61 -12.86 3.37
C ASP A 40 9.24 -11.77 4.37
N GLY A 41 7.94 -11.53 4.58
CA GLY A 41 7.43 -10.50 5.48
C GLY A 41 7.10 -9.16 4.81
N GLU A 42 7.32 -9.00 3.50
CA GLU A 42 6.94 -7.79 2.77
C GLU A 42 5.42 -7.56 2.85
N LEU A 43 5.01 -6.30 2.95
CA LEU A 43 3.60 -5.94 2.84
C LEU A 43 3.25 -5.66 1.38
N LEU A 44 2.25 -6.35 0.84
CA LEU A 44 1.72 -6.08 -0.48
C LEU A 44 0.35 -5.44 -0.37
N PHE A 45 0.09 -4.43 -1.19
CA PHE A 45 -1.15 -3.70 -1.18
C PHE A 45 -1.84 -3.70 -2.54
N LYS A 46 -3.17 -3.75 -2.54
CA LYS A 46 -3.99 -3.65 -3.74
C LYS A 46 -5.21 -2.77 -3.46
N GLY A 47 -5.49 -1.83 -4.35
CA GLY A 47 -6.61 -0.92 -4.20
C GLY A 47 -6.58 0.21 -5.23
N GLY A 48 -7.65 1.01 -5.30
CA GLY A 48 -7.78 2.08 -6.30
C GLY A 48 -6.82 3.26 -6.11
N GLN A 49 -6.20 3.37 -4.93
CA GLN A 49 -5.21 4.39 -4.60
C GLN A 49 -3.79 4.05 -5.07
N VAL A 50 -3.51 2.78 -5.38
CA VAL A 50 -2.24 2.36 -5.97
C VAL A 50 -2.14 2.97 -7.37
N PHE A 51 -1.01 3.59 -7.66
CA PHE A 51 -0.74 4.22 -8.95
C PHE A 51 -0.82 3.21 -10.11
N ARG A 52 -0.84 3.73 -11.34
CA ARG A 52 -0.85 2.88 -12.54
C ARG A 52 0.54 2.46 -13.00
N GLY A 53 1.57 3.05 -12.42
CA GLY A 53 2.96 2.86 -12.82
C GLY A 53 3.73 4.18 -12.94
N TYR A 54 5.03 4.03 -13.14
CA TYR A 54 5.96 5.12 -13.37
C TYR A 54 5.87 5.63 -14.81
N TRP A 55 5.98 6.94 -14.99
CA TRP A 55 5.91 7.56 -16.31
C TRP A 55 7.08 7.10 -17.20
N ASN A 56 6.76 6.52 -18.36
CA ASN A 56 7.73 6.06 -19.35
C ASN A 56 8.79 5.09 -18.80
N ASN A 57 8.42 4.30 -17.79
CA ASN A 57 9.30 3.32 -17.17
C ASN A 57 8.51 2.04 -16.82
N ASP A 58 8.16 1.30 -17.86
CA ASP A 58 7.40 0.06 -17.75
C ASP A 58 8.18 -1.02 -17.00
N ALA A 59 9.52 -1.03 -17.10
CA ALA A 59 10.38 -1.96 -16.39
C ALA A 59 10.27 -1.77 -14.87
N ALA A 60 10.49 -0.55 -14.36
CA ALA A 60 10.34 -0.27 -12.93
C ALA A 60 8.90 -0.45 -12.45
N THR A 61 7.92 -0.22 -13.33
CA THR A 61 6.50 -0.48 -13.02
C THR A 61 6.26 -1.97 -12.80
N ALA A 62 6.75 -2.82 -13.71
CA ALA A 62 6.59 -4.26 -13.64
C ALA A 62 7.39 -4.91 -12.49
N GLU A 63 8.45 -4.25 -12.01
CA GLU A 63 9.20 -4.68 -10.82
C GLU A 63 8.37 -4.57 -9.53
N VAL A 64 7.45 -3.60 -9.44
CA VAL A 64 6.70 -3.31 -8.21
C VAL A 64 5.20 -3.57 -8.31
N LEU A 65 4.64 -3.72 -9.52
CA LEU A 65 3.22 -4.03 -9.74
C LEU A 65 3.03 -5.38 -10.43
N GLU A 66 2.42 -6.31 -9.71
CA GLU A 66 1.96 -7.58 -10.25
C GLU A 66 0.84 -7.37 -11.27
N GLY A 67 0.70 -8.29 -12.23
CA GLY A 67 -0.32 -8.21 -13.29
C GLY A 67 -1.77 -8.25 -12.77
N ASP A 68 -1.99 -8.71 -11.55
CA ASP A 68 -3.29 -8.69 -10.87
C ASP A 68 -3.46 -7.48 -9.93
N GLY A 69 -2.50 -6.55 -9.88
CA GLY A 69 -2.59 -5.26 -9.20
C GLY A 69 -2.09 -5.24 -7.76
N TRP A 70 -1.35 -6.25 -7.30
CA TRP A 70 -0.59 -6.16 -6.04
C TRP A 70 0.66 -5.30 -6.22
N PHE A 71 0.86 -4.38 -5.28
CA PHE A 71 2.00 -3.48 -5.21
C PHE A 71 2.95 -3.93 -4.11
N HIS A 72 4.21 -4.13 -4.48
CA HIS A 72 5.34 -4.39 -3.60
C HIS A 72 5.81 -3.08 -2.94
N THR A 73 5.86 -3.06 -1.61
CA THR A 73 6.29 -1.87 -0.85
C THR A 73 7.80 -1.78 -0.67
N GLY A 74 8.53 -2.87 -0.91
CA GLY A 74 9.96 -3.01 -0.62
C GLY A 74 10.27 -3.36 0.83
#